data_AF-A0A7I8XPD1-F1
#
_entry.id   AF-A0A7I8XPD1-F1
#
_cell.length_a   1.000
_cell.length_b   1.000
_cell.length_c   1.000
_cell.angle_alpha   90.00
_cell.angle_beta   90.00
_cell.angle_gamma   90.00
#
_symmetry.space_group_name_H-M   'P 1'
#
loop_
_entity.id
_entity.type
_entity.pdbx_description
1 polymer ?
#
loop_
_entity_poly.entity_id
_entity_poly.type
_entity_poly.pdbx_seq_one_letter_code
_entity_poly.pdbx_strand_id
1 'polypeptide(L)'
;MLKLLLMISMYYPLSVGLTFYQKWFIRHYSLPLLVVSGHYLTKFFLAVTIRAILEFFTGQKRPRVAFKDQIRWLFPVGSCASLDIGLSNWALEYVTVSLYTMAKSSSILFIVGFSLLLRLERWRPSLGVAASFIAVGLVLFTWRSEQLDVRGLCLVELAALCTGVRWTVSQLIMQSDDQPSPLRHPLDMVAHVQTWMFMTILPVVYMVEGEDINWTSIASFDQSFEPMTIVVLVLFGGVLAFCMEMSEFLLLVNTSGITLNILGIIKEVITLLLAHQLHGDRITPLNIMGLGLTLTGMLIHGMTKTAAQQRKHSRLQNAMECRDLDRSWSTGPLSPKSATSEDRERLFSFLFAQYRLVTSSNPHINCSGPFLPAKTRCT
;
A
#
# COMPACT_ATOMS: atom_id res chain seq x y z
N MET A 1 21.20 4.23 9.11
CA MET A 1 20.54 4.99 10.18
C MET A 1 20.16 6.40 9.71
N LEU A 2 21.11 7.30 9.39
CA LEU A 2 20.82 8.69 9.00
C LEU A 2 19.86 8.83 7.80
N LYS A 3 20.07 8.05 6.72
CA LYS A 3 19.18 8.04 5.55
C LYS A 3 17.72 7.72 5.91
N LEU A 4 17.51 6.76 6.82
CA LEU A 4 16.18 6.36 7.29
C LEU A 4 15.52 7.47 8.10
N LEU A 5 16.26 8.07 9.04
CA LEU A 5 15.77 9.19 9.84
C LEU A 5 15.37 10.38 8.95
N LEU A 6 16.15 10.68 7.92
CA LEU A 6 15.82 11.75 6.96
C LEU A 6 14.51 11.45 6.20
N MET A 7 14.34 10.22 5.71
CA MET A 7 13.10 9.83 5.00
C MET A 7 11.88 9.89 5.92
N ILE A 8 12.00 9.43 7.17
CA ILE A 8 10.93 9.52 8.18
C ILE A 8 10.61 10.98 8.50
N SER A 9 11.64 11.80 8.72
CA SER A 9 11.52 13.24 8.99
C SER A 9 10.83 13.99 7.86
N MET A 10 10.97 13.54 6.61
CA MET A 10 10.23 14.09 5.48
C MET A 10 8.78 13.56 5.43
N TYR A 11 8.59 12.25 5.57
CA TYR A 11 7.28 11.61 5.41
C TYR A 11 6.27 11.98 6.51
N TYR A 12 6.68 11.98 7.78
CA TYR A 12 5.74 12.18 8.90
C TYR A 12 5.09 13.56 8.89
N PRO A 13 5.84 14.68 8.79
CA PRO A 13 5.23 16.01 8.72
C PRO A 13 4.36 16.18 7.48
N LEU A 14 4.75 15.62 6.33
CA LEU A 14 3.93 15.68 5.12
C LEU A 14 2.62 14.90 5.26
N SER A 15 2.67 13.69 5.81
CA SER A 15 1.49 12.83 5.96
C SER A 15 0.53 13.33 7.03
N VAL A 16 1.06 13.62 8.23
CA VAL A 16 0.27 14.16 9.34
C VAL A 16 -0.20 15.56 8.99
N GLY A 17 0.70 16.44 8.55
CA GLY A 17 0.39 17.81 8.18
C GLY A 17 -0.68 17.91 7.11
N LEU A 18 -0.64 17.07 6.06
CA LEU A 18 -1.69 17.02 5.05
C LEU A 18 -3.05 16.65 5.66
N THR A 19 -3.10 15.69 6.59
CA THR A 19 -4.36 15.29 7.24
C THR A 19 -5.00 16.45 8.03
N PHE A 20 -4.20 17.17 8.82
CA PHE A 20 -4.68 18.32 9.60
C PHE A 20 -5.02 19.52 8.70
N TYR A 21 -4.16 19.80 7.71
CA TYR A 21 -4.42 20.81 6.68
C TYR A 21 -5.77 20.56 6.01
N GLN A 22 -6.05 19.31 5.66
CA GLN A 22 -7.27 18.97 4.94
C GLN A 22 -8.51 19.10 5.83
N LYS A 23 -8.43 18.66 7.08
CA LYS A 23 -9.50 18.89 8.06
C LYS A 23 -9.76 20.38 8.29
N TRP A 24 -8.71 21.19 8.40
CA TRP A 24 -8.82 22.64 8.54
C TRP A 24 -9.44 23.28 7.30
N PHE A 25 -8.99 22.90 6.10
CA PHE A 25 -9.45 23.50 4.85
C PHE A 25 -10.93 23.19 4.60
N ILE A 26 -11.35 21.94 4.80
CA ILE A 26 -12.75 21.51 4.63
C ILE A 26 -13.70 22.22 5.62
N ARG A 27 -13.21 22.62 6.81
CA ARG A 27 -14.03 23.42 7.75
C ARG A 27 -14.34 24.83 7.25
N HIS A 28 -13.52 25.40 6.38
CA HIS A 28 -13.70 26.76 5.85
C HIS A 28 -14.21 26.77 4.40
N TYR A 29 -14.10 25.65 3.71
CA TYR A 29 -14.51 25.48 2.31
C TYR A 29 -15.24 24.14 2.13
N SER A 30 -16.58 24.20 2.11
CA SER A 30 -17.50 23.05 2.12
C SER A 30 -17.67 22.38 0.76
N LEU A 31 -16.59 22.21 -0.01
CA LEU A 31 -16.57 21.47 -1.29
C LEU A 31 -15.37 20.49 -1.32
N PRO A 32 -15.33 19.50 -0.41
CA PRO A 32 -14.19 18.59 -0.24
C PRO A 32 -13.82 17.79 -1.50
N LEU A 33 -14.79 17.32 -2.29
CA LEU A 33 -14.55 16.54 -3.50
C LEU A 33 -14.01 17.40 -4.63
N LEU A 34 -14.50 18.64 -4.78
CA LEU A 34 -13.95 19.62 -5.70
C LEU A 34 -12.48 19.93 -5.36
N VAL A 35 -12.16 20.13 -4.08
CA VAL A 35 -10.77 20.31 -3.62
C VAL A 35 -9.89 19.12 -4.00
N VAL A 36 -10.36 17.90 -3.74
CA VAL A 36 -9.64 16.67 -4.11
C VAL A 36 -9.43 16.57 -5.62
N SER A 37 -10.43 16.97 -6.44
CA SER A 37 -10.28 17.01 -7.89
C SER A 37 -9.19 17.99 -8.35
N GLY A 38 -9.07 19.14 -7.66
CA GLY A 38 -7.98 20.10 -7.86
C GLY A 38 -6.63 19.51 -7.50
N HIS A 39 -6.51 18.81 -6.36
CA HIS A 39 -5.28 18.11 -5.97
C HIS A 39 -4.85 17.08 -7.02
N TYR A 40 -5.81 16.36 -7.60
CA TYR A 40 -5.53 15.40 -8.66
C TYR A 40 -4.94 16.07 -9.91
N LEU A 41 -5.49 17.21 -10.32
CA LEU A 41 -4.93 18.00 -11.43
C LEU A 41 -3.52 18.49 -11.10
N THR A 42 -3.30 19.08 -9.93
CA THR A 42 -1.97 19.56 -9.50
C THR A 42 -0.95 18.42 -9.53
N LYS A 43 -1.30 17.26 -8.95
CA LYS A 43 -0.43 16.07 -8.96
C LYS A 43 -0.12 15.59 -10.38
N PHE A 44 -1.12 15.59 -11.27
CA PHE A 44 -0.94 15.21 -12.66
C PHE A 44 0.05 16.15 -13.37
N PHE A 45 -0.15 17.47 -13.25
CA PHE A 45 0.74 18.45 -13.87
C PHE A 45 2.16 18.39 -13.30
N LEU A 46 2.32 18.26 -11.97
CA LEU A 46 3.64 18.07 -11.36
C LEU A 46 4.31 16.79 -11.87
N ALA A 47 3.60 15.66 -11.90
CA ALA A 47 4.14 14.39 -12.35
C ALA A 47 4.59 14.46 -13.82
N VAL A 48 3.77 15.03 -14.70
CA VAL A 48 4.08 15.18 -16.13
C VAL A 48 5.24 16.14 -16.35
N THR A 49 5.27 17.28 -15.65
CA THR A 49 6.34 18.27 -15.77
C THR A 49 7.68 17.70 -15.29
N ILE A 50 7.72 17.08 -14.11
CA ILE A 50 8.94 16.44 -13.59
C ILE A 50 9.39 15.33 -14.54
N ARG A 51 8.46 14.54 -15.08
CA ARG A 51 8.77 13.50 -16.05
C ARG A 51 9.38 14.08 -17.33
N ALA A 52 8.81 15.14 -17.88
CA ALA A 52 9.33 15.83 -19.08
C ALA A 52 10.72 16.40 -18.83
N ILE A 53 10.95 17.02 -17.67
CA ILE A 53 12.26 17.52 -17.25
C ILE A 53 13.28 16.37 -17.18
N LEU A 54 12.91 15.23 -16.58
CA LEU A 54 13.80 14.07 -16.48
C LEU A 54 14.08 13.43 -17.84
N GLU A 55 13.09 13.32 -18.72
CA GLU A 55 13.29 12.83 -20.10
C GLU A 55 14.24 13.75 -20.88
N PHE A 56 14.11 15.07 -20.69
CA PHE A 56 14.99 16.06 -21.31
C PHE A 56 16.44 15.94 -20.80
N PHE A 57 16.65 15.87 -19.49
CA PHE A 57 18.01 15.79 -18.92
C PHE A 57 18.69 14.45 -19.11
N THR A 58 17.94 13.33 -19.07
CA THR A 58 18.51 11.99 -19.20
C THR A 58 18.60 11.50 -20.64
N GLY A 59 17.88 12.13 -21.57
CA GLY A 59 17.74 11.68 -22.96
C GLY A 59 17.00 10.33 -23.10
N GLN A 60 16.53 9.74 -22.00
CA GLN A 60 15.83 8.47 -21.98
C GLN A 60 14.32 8.69 -21.91
N LYS A 61 13.60 8.15 -22.90
CA LYS A 61 12.13 8.17 -22.88
C LYS A 61 11.62 7.27 -21.76
N ARG A 62 10.78 7.79 -20.87
CA ARG A 62 10.17 6.98 -19.81
C ARG A 62 9.01 6.14 -20.37
N PRO A 63 8.68 5.01 -19.75
CA PRO A 63 7.72 4.06 -20.28
C PRO A 63 6.33 4.68 -20.47
N ARG A 64 5.71 4.45 -21.64
CA ARG A 64 4.33 4.83 -21.93
C ARG A 64 3.50 3.56 -22.00
N VAL A 65 2.43 3.50 -21.22
CA VAL A 65 1.54 2.33 -21.20
C VAL A 65 0.48 2.48 -22.28
N ALA A 66 0.26 1.43 -23.08
CA ALA A 66 -0.78 1.44 -24.10
C ALA A 66 -2.16 1.64 -23.47
N PHE A 67 -3.03 2.40 -24.11
CA PHE A 67 -4.35 2.77 -23.58
C PHE A 67 -5.20 1.55 -23.14
N LYS A 68 -5.14 0.47 -23.92
CA LYS A 68 -5.81 -0.80 -23.60
C LYS A 68 -5.35 -1.37 -22.25
N ASP A 69 -4.05 -1.33 -21.99
CA ASP A 69 -3.48 -1.83 -20.74
C ASP A 69 -3.77 -0.87 -19.58
N GLN A 70 -3.85 0.44 -19.86
CA GLN A 70 -4.28 1.42 -18.87
C GLN A 70 -5.72 1.15 -18.40
N ILE A 71 -6.67 0.92 -19.31
CA ILE A 71 -8.05 0.59 -18.95
C ILE A 71 -8.12 -0.74 -18.20
N ARG A 72 -7.40 -1.76 -18.67
CA ARG A 72 -7.49 -3.09 -18.06
C ARG A 72 -6.93 -3.12 -16.63
N TRP A 73 -5.86 -2.36 -16.36
CA TRP A 73 -5.09 -2.51 -15.13
C TRP A 73 -5.06 -1.26 -14.26
N LEU A 74 -4.91 -0.08 -14.85
CA LEU A 74 -4.79 1.18 -14.11
C LEU A 74 -6.14 1.79 -13.75
N PHE A 75 -7.16 1.63 -14.60
CA PHE A 75 -8.48 2.16 -14.32
C PHE A 75 -9.09 1.58 -13.03
N PRO A 76 -9.16 0.25 -12.80
CA PRO A 76 -9.73 -0.28 -11.56
C PRO A 76 -8.99 0.20 -10.30
N VAL A 77 -7.66 0.25 -10.37
CA VAL A 77 -6.80 0.74 -9.28
C VAL A 77 -7.02 2.23 -9.05
N GLY A 78 -7.02 3.02 -10.11
CA GLY A 78 -7.23 4.47 -10.08
C GLY A 78 -8.63 4.86 -9.61
N SER A 79 -9.67 4.12 -10.02
CA SER A 79 -11.03 4.36 -9.56
C SER A 79 -11.17 4.08 -8.07
N CYS A 80 -10.67 2.93 -7.58
CA CYS A 80 -10.68 2.64 -6.15
C CYS A 80 -9.84 3.64 -5.35
N ALA A 81 -8.68 4.08 -5.88
CA ALA A 81 -7.86 5.12 -5.26
C ALA A 81 -8.59 6.46 -5.16
N SER A 82 -9.33 6.80 -6.22
CA SER A 82 -10.09 8.04 -6.29
C SER A 82 -11.20 8.09 -5.26
N LEU A 83 -12.01 7.03 -5.20
CA LEU A 83 -13.10 6.89 -4.24
C LEU A 83 -12.59 6.80 -2.81
N ASP A 84 -11.49 6.06 -2.57
CA ASP A 84 -10.80 6.01 -1.28
C ASP A 84 -10.49 7.43 -0.77
N ILE A 85 -9.75 8.22 -1.54
CA ILE A 85 -9.34 9.56 -1.11
C ILE A 85 -10.53 10.52 -1.07
N GLY A 86 -11.41 10.50 -2.08
CA GLY A 86 -12.59 11.38 -2.15
C GLY A 86 -13.54 11.19 -0.97
N LEU A 87 -13.97 9.94 -0.72
CA LEU A 87 -14.85 9.62 0.39
C LEU A 87 -14.17 9.86 1.75
N SER A 88 -12.85 9.64 1.86
CA SER A 88 -12.09 9.96 3.08
C SER A 88 -12.08 11.47 3.38
N ASN A 89 -11.91 12.29 2.35
CA ASN A 89 -11.95 13.75 2.49
C ASN A 89 -13.36 14.21 2.85
N TRP A 90 -14.38 13.71 2.16
CA TRP A 90 -15.76 14.05 2.48
C TRP A 90 -16.14 13.62 3.91
N ALA A 91 -15.67 12.47 4.37
CA ALA A 91 -15.88 12.04 5.75
C ALA A 91 -15.30 13.01 6.80
N LEU A 92 -14.17 13.69 6.50
CA LEU A 92 -13.56 14.67 7.39
C LEU A 92 -14.45 15.90 7.63
N GLU A 93 -15.53 16.10 6.89
CA GLU A 93 -16.53 17.11 7.24
C GLU A 93 -17.27 16.70 8.53
N TYR A 94 -17.65 15.42 8.63
CA TYR A 94 -18.50 14.89 9.69
C TYR A 94 -17.74 14.34 10.90
N VAL A 95 -16.58 13.68 10.69
CA VAL A 95 -15.85 13.01 11.77
C VAL A 95 -14.61 13.77 12.22
N THR A 96 -14.17 13.53 13.46
CA THR A 96 -12.90 14.05 13.97
C THR A 96 -11.71 13.31 13.36
N VAL A 97 -10.51 13.91 13.45
CA VAL A 97 -9.28 13.29 12.92
C VAL A 97 -8.96 12.00 13.68
N SER A 98 -9.25 11.95 14.98
CA SER A 98 -9.10 10.71 15.75
C SER A 98 -10.02 9.60 15.28
N LEU A 99 -11.31 9.89 15.09
CA LEU A 99 -12.28 8.90 14.61
C LEU A 99 -11.97 8.47 13.17
N TYR A 100 -11.61 9.42 12.30
CA TYR A 100 -11.16 9.13 10.93
C TYR A 100 -9.97 8.17 10.92
N THR A 101 -8.93 8.47 11.68
CA THR A 101 -7.68 7.67 11.69
C THR A 101 -7.96 6.25 12.17
N MET A 102 -8.76 6.10 13.23
CA MET A 102 -9.13 4.79 13.77
C MET A 102 -10.03 4.00 12.84
N ALA A 103 -11.10 4.59 12.31
CA ALA A 103 -11.97 3.92 11.36
C ALA A 103 -11.22 3.54 10.09
N LYS A 104 -10.33 4.41 9.58
CA LYS A 104 -9.55 4.12 8.36
C LYS A 104 -8.59 2.94 8.51
N SER A 105 -8.10 2.67 9.72
CA SER A 105 -7.27 1.48 10.01
C SER A 105 -8.00 0.15 9.74
N SER A 106 -9.35 0.16 9.71
CA SER A 106 -10.19 -0.99 9.31
C SER A 106 -9.91 -1.46 7.88
N SER A 107 -9.28 -0.63 7.04
CA SER A 107 -8.85 -0.98 5.68
C SER A 107 -8.05 -2.29 5.64
N ILE A 108 -7.28 -2.61 6.69
CA ILE A 108 -6.56 -3.89 6.80
C ILE A 108 -7.52 -5.09 6.77
N LEU A 109 -8.70 -4.99 7.42
CA LEU A 109 -9.72 -6.03 7.39
C LEU A 109 -10.22 -6.27 5.97
N PHE A 110 -10.49 -5.20 5.22
CA PHE A 110 -10.91 -5.30 3.83
C PHE A 110 -9.81 -5.84 2.91
N ILE A 111 -8.55 -5.41 3.10
CA ILE A 111 -7.40 -5.96 2.38
C ILE A 111 -7.31 -7.47 2.61
N VAL A 112 -7.42 -7.92 3.87
CA VAL A 112 -7.41 -9.34 4.22
C VAL A 112 -8.59 -10.08 3.60
N GLY A 113 -9.81 -9.54 3.73
CA GLY A 113 -11.03 -10.12 3.17
C GLY A 113 -10.94 -10.33 1.66
N PHE A 114 -10.55 -9.30 0.91
CA PHE A 114 -10.38 -9.42 -0.55
C PHE A 114 -9.19 -10.30 -0.93
N SER A 115 -8.10 -10.30 -0.14
CA SER A 115 -6.95 -11.18 -0.40
C SER A 115 -7.33 -12.66 -0.26
N LEU A 116 -8.19 -12.99 0.70
CA LEU A 116 -8.73 -14.35 0.87
C LEU A 116 -9.74 -14.68 -0.23
N LEU A 117 -10.64 -13.74 -0.58
CA LEU A 117 -11.64 -13.91 -1.64
C LEU A 117 -11.01 -14.22 -2.99
N LEU A 118 -9.97 -13.45 -3.35
CA LEU A 118 -9.20 -13.63 -4.59
C LEU A 118 -8.14 -14.73 -4.50
N ARG A 119 -8.07 -15.46 -3.37
CA ARG A 119 -7.10 -16.55 -3.11
C ARG A 119 -5.63 -16.11 -3.24
N LEU A 120 -5.35 -14.83 -3.04
CA LEU A 120 -4.00 -14.28 -2.97
C LEU A 120 -3.33 -14.65 -1.65
N GLU A 121 -4.11 -14.80 -0.58
CA GLU A 121 -3.66 -15.22 0.73
C GLU A 121 -4.39 -16.50 1.19
N ARG A 122 -3.70 -17.33 1.99
CA ARG A 122 -4.29 -18.54 2.57
C ARG A 122 -4.72 -18.24 4.00
N TRP A 123 -5.88 -18.74 4.38
CA TRP A 123 -6.37 -18.63 5.75
C TRP A 123 -5.36 -19.22 6.75
N ARG A 124 -5.15 -18.50 7.85
CA ARG A 124 -4.33 -18.93 8.99
C ARG A 124 -4.98 -18.42 10.27
N PRO A 125 -4.93 -19.18 11.38
CA PRO A 125 -5.51 -18.73 12.65
C PRO A 125 -4.97 -17.37 13.12
N SER A 126 -3.67 -17.10 12.90
CA SER A 126 -3.05 -15.81 13.25
C SER A 126 -3.68 -14.62 12.54
N LEU A 127 -4.15 -14.82 11.30
CA LEU A 127 -4.83 -13.79 10.51
C LEU A 127 -6.22 -13.49 11.08
N GLY A 128 -6.93 -14.54 11.48
CA GLY A 128 -8.22 -14.42 12.18
C GLY A 128 -8.07 -13.66 13.50
N VAL A 129 -7.08 -14.01 14.33
CA VAL A 129 -6.82 -13.32 15.61
C VAL A 129 -6.50 -11.83 15.39
N ALA A 130 -5.62 -11.52 14.44
CA ALA A 130 -5.27 -10.13 14.12
C ALA A 130 -6.50 -9.33 13.63
N ALA A 131 -7.30 -9.92 12.74
CA ALA A 131 -8.53 -9.30 12.25
C ALA A 131 -9.56 -9.09 13.38
N SER A 132 -9.71 -10.05 14.29
CA SER A 132 -10.59 -9.91 15.45
C SER A 132 -10.14 -8.77 16.37
N PHE A 133 -8.84 -8.61 16.62
CA PHE A 133 -8.32 -7.51 17.44
C PHE A 133 -8.59 -6.14 16.81
N ILE A 134 -8.39 -6.00 15.49
CA ILE A 134 -8.70 -4.76 14.77
C ILE A 134 -10.21 -4.47 14.81
N ALA A 135 -11.05 -5.47 14.55
CA ALA A 135 -12.50 -5.30 14.53
C ALA A 135 -13.06 -4.93 15.92
N VAL A 136 -12.66 -5.68 16.97
CA VAL A 136 -13.09 -5.41 18.35
C VAL A 136 -12.54 -4.07 18.83
N GLY A 137 -11.28 -3.75 18.51
CA GLY A 137 -10.67 -2.48 18.84
C GLY A 137 -11.40 -1.29 18.24
N LEU A 138 -11.80 -1.40 16.96
CA LEU A 138 -12.60 -0.38 16.28
C LEU A 138 -13.99 -0.21 16.92
N VAL A 139 -14.69 -1.31 17.21
CA VAL A 139 -16.01 -1.25 17.87
C VAL A 139 -15.90 -0.59 19.23
N LEU A 140 -14.90 -0.96 20.04
CA LEU A 140 -14.66 -0.34 21.34
C LEU A 140 -14.28 1.13 21.23
N PHE A 141 -13.54 1.51 20.19
CA PHE A 141 -13.17 2.91 19.95
C PHE A 141 -14.38 3.77 19.58
N THR A 142 -15.32 3.24 18.80
CA THR A 142 -16.51 3.97 18.38
C THR A 142 -17.67 3.87 19.39
N TRP A 143 -17.60 2.93 20.32
CA TRP A 143 -18.65 2.69 21.32
C TRP A 143 -18.91 3.92 22.18
N ARG A 144 -20.13 4.46 22.12
CA ARG A 144 -20.57 5.65 22.86
C ARG A 144 -19.63 6.86 22.66
N SER A 145 -18.98 6.97 21.50
CA SER A 145 -18.22 8.17 21.17
C SER A 145 -19.18 9.33 20.92
N GLU A 146 -19.08 10.40 21.72
CA GLU A 146 -19.90 11.63 21.55
C GLU A 146 -19.66 12.31 20.20
N GLN A 147 -18.53 12.00 19.55
CA GLN A 147 -18.08 12.60 18.28
C GLN A 147 -18.44 11.72 17.06
N LEU A 148 -19.26 10.69 17.25
CA LEU A 148 -19.63 9.76 16.20
C LEU A 148 -20.78 10.32 15.35
N ASP A 149 -20.46 10.71 14.11
CA ASP A 149 -21.44 10.83 13.04
C ASP A 149 -21.47 9.54 12.21
N VAL A 150 -22.65 8.91 12.10
CA VAL A 150 -22.83 7.64 11.38
C VAL A 150 -22.60 7.81 9.88
N ARG A 151 -22.98 8.94 9.28
CA ARG A 151 -22.75 9.22 7.85
C ARG A 151 -21.26 9.30 7.59
N GLY A 152 -20.56 10.05 8.45
CA GLY A 152 -19.12 10.15 8.44
C GLY A 152 -18.43 8.79 8.58
N LEU A 153 -18.84 7.96 9.54
CA LEU A 153 -18.30 6.62 9.70
C LEU A 153 -18.54 5.74 8.46
N CYS A 154 -19.76 5.76 7.90
CA CYS A 154 -20.08 5.01 6.67
C CYS A 154 -19.18 5.43 5.50
N LEU A 155 -18.91 6.73 5.34
CA LEU A 155 -17.99 7.24 4.32
C LEU A 155 -16.56 6.73 4.53
N VAL A 156 -16.06 6.73 5.78
CA VAL A 156 -14.72 6.17 6.08
C VAL A 156 -14.65 4.66 5.80
N GLU A 157 -15.68 3.90 6.16
CA GLU A 157 -15.71 2.44 5.91
C GLU A 157 -15.84 2.13 4.41
N LEU A 158 -16.63 2.87 3.65
CA LEU A 158 -16.67 2.74 2.18
C LEU A 158 -15.32 3.11 1.55
N ALA A 159 -14.66 4.14 2.07
CA ALA A 159 -13.31 4.49 1.64
C ALA A 159 -12.30 3.38 1.97
N ALA A 160 -12.40 2.76 3.16
CA ALA A 160 -11.56 1.66 3.60
C ALA A 160 -11.80 0.37 2.78
N LEU A 161 -13.06 0.11 2.37
CA LEU A 161 -13.40 -0.94 1.41
C LEU A 161 -12.69 -0.70 0.06
N CYS A 162 -12.74 0.53 -0.46
CA CYS A 162 -12.03 0.92 -1.68
C CYS A 162 -10.51 0.75 -1.54
N THR A 163 -9.94 1.07 -0.37
CA THR A 163 -8.54 0.77 -0.04
C THR A 163 -8.25 -0.73 -0.14
N GLY A 164 -9.13 -1.57 0.41
CA GLY A 164 -9.05 -3.03 0.32
C GLY A 164 -8.99 -3.56 -1.12
N VAL A 165 -9.93 -3.12 -1.96
CA VAL A 165 -9.95 -3.48 -3.39
C VAL A 165 -8.70 -2.97 -4.09
N ARG A 166 -8.33 -1.69 -3.90
CA ARG A 166 -7.16 -1.07 -4.52
C ARG A 166 -5.88 -1.86 -4.27
N TRP A 167 -5.58 -2.16 -3.00
CA TRP A 167 -4.34 -2.86 -2.65
C TRP A 167 -4.34 -4.30 -3.15
N THR A 168 -5.46 -5.01 -3.08
CA THR A 168 -5.53 -6.41 -3.52
C THR A 168 -5.46 -6.57 -5.03
N VAL A 169 -6.15 -5.71 -5.79
CA VAL A 169 -6.04 -5.65 -7.24
C VAL A 169 -4.63 -5.21 -7.66
N SER A 170 -4.06 -4.19 -7.00
CA SER A 170 -2.67 -3.78 -7.27
C SER A 170 -1.69 -4.92 -7.02
N GLN A 171 -1.88 -5.67 -5.92
CA GLN A 171 -1.06 -6.84 -5.61
C GLN A 171 -1.19 -7.91 -6.70
N LEU A 172 -2.41 -8.23 -7.14
CA LEU A 172 -2.65 -9.19 -8.22
C LEU A 172 -1.91 -8.77 -9.50
N ILE A 173 -1.98 -7.49 -9.88
CA ILE A 173 -1.37 -6.95 -11.09
C ILE A 173 0.16 -6.95 -10.99
N MET A 174 0.71 -6.46 -9.87
CA MET A 174 2.16 -6.31 -9.70
C MET A 174 2.89 -7.64 -9.48
N GLN A 175 2.21 -8.67 -8.98
CA GLN A 175 2.79 -9.99 -8.71
C GLN A 175 2.55 -11.00 -9.83
N SER A 176 1.90 -10.62 -10.93
CA SER A 176 1.70 -11.52 -12.07
C SER A 176 3.01 -11.68 -12.85
N ASP A 177 3.51 -12.92 -12.94
CA ASP A 177 4.78 -13.27 -13.61
C ASP A 177 4.74 -13.04 -15.14
N ASP A 178 3.54 -12.92 -15.73
CA ASP A 178 3.32 -12.85 -17.18
C ASP A 178 3.63 -11.48 -17.81
N GLN A 179 3.86 -10.43 -17.02
CA GLN A 179 4.15 -9.11 -17.57
C GLN A 179 5.14 -8.32 -16.71
N PRO A 180 6.30 -7.90 -17.25
CA PRO A 180 7.09 -6.87 -16.59
C PRO A 180 6.29 -5.57 -16.63
N SER A 181 5.58 -5.23 -15.55
CA SER A 181 4.84 -3.97 -15.48
C SER A 181 5.83 -2.83 -15.78
N PRO A 182 5.68 -2.07 -16.87
CA PRO A 182 6.62 -1.03 -17.24
C PRO A 182 6.68 0.13 -16.23
N LEU A 183 5.75 0.17 -15.27
CA LEU A 183 5.58 1.21 -14.26
C LEU A 183 6.27 0.87 -12.93
N ARG A 184 7.56 0.51 -12.95
CA ARG A 184 8.32 0.31 -11.70
C ARG A 184 8.65 1.61 -10.97
N HIS A 185 8.69 2.73 -11.70
CA HIS A 185 9.01 4.02 -11.14
C HIS A 185 7.73 4.72 -10.61
N PRO A 186 7.74 5.26 -9.38
CA PRO A 186 6.57 5.85 -8.72
C PRO A 186 6.01 7.03 -9.49
N LEU A 187 6.90 7.91 -9.99
CA LEU A 187 6.52 9.04 -10.82
C LEU A 187 5.71 8.62 -12.05
N ASP A 188 6.08 7.51 -12.68
CA ASP A 188 5.38 7.03 -13.86
C ASP A 188 4.03 6.42 -13.45
N MET A 189 3.96 5.72 -12.30
CA MET A 189 2.69 5.23 -11.74
C MET A 189 1.74 6.39 -11.43
N VAL A 190 2.20 7.42 -10.72
CA VAL A 190 1.40 8.61 -10.39
C VAL A 190 0.91 9.29 -11.66
N ALA A 191 1.78 9.53 -12.65
CA ALA A 191 1.38 10.22 -13.88
C ALA A 191 0.24 9.51 -14.63
N HIS A 192 0.23 8.17 -14.68
CA HIS A 192 -0.81 7.43 -15.41
C HIS A 192 -2.05 7.15 -14.56
N VAL A 193 -1.90 6.87 -13.25
CA VAL A 193 -3.03 6.58 -12.36
C VAL A 193 -3.82 7.85 -12.06
N GLN A 194 -3.17 9.01 -11.96
CA GLN A 194 -3.81 10.27 -11.60
C GLN A 194 -4.88 10.71 -12.60
N THR A 195 -4.70 10.40 -13.90
CA THR A 195 -5.71 10.62 -14.94
C THR A 195 -7.00 9.85 -14.66
N TRP A 196 -6.89 8.56 -14.32
CA TRP A 196 -8.05 7.73 -14.00
C TRP A 196 -8.69 8.13 -12.68
N MET A 197 -7.89 8.60 -11.71
CA MET A 197 -8.43 9.13 -10.47
C MET A 197 -9.28 10.37 -10.70
N PHE A 198 -8.79 11.32 -11.50
CA PHE A 198 -9.53 12.52 -11.88
C PHE A 198 -10.83 12.16 -12.62
N MET A 199 -10.76 11.30 -13.64
CA MET A 199 -11.96 10.89 -14.38
C MET A 199 -13.01 10.19 -13.50
N THR A 200 -12.58 9.45 -12.47
CA THR A 200 -13.50 8.76 -11.55
C THR A 200 -14.16 9.72 -10.56
N ILE A 201 -13.48 10.78 -10.11
CA ILE A 201 -14.04 11.67 -9.08
C ILE A 201 -15.09 12.63 -9.65
N LEU A 202 -14.96 13.05 -10.91
CA LEU A 202 -15.87 13.99 -11.55
C LEU A 202 -17.36 13.62 -11.45
N PRO A 203 -17.81 12.39 -11.76
CA PRO A 203 -19.21 12.03 -11.58
C PRO A 203 -19.64 12.08 -10.11
N VAL A 204 -18.75 11.76 -9.17
CA VAL A 204 -19.05 11.83 -7.73
C VAL A 204 -19.21 13.29 -7.28
N VAL A 205 -18.32 14.18 -7.73
CA VAL A 205 -18.45 15.64 -7.50
C VAL A 205 -19.79 16.14 -8.02
N TYR A 206 -20.17 15.77 -9.25
CA TYR A 206 -21.44 16.20 -9.83
C TYR A 206 -22.65 15.68 -9.04
N MET A 207 -22.63 14.41 -8.58
CA MET A 207 -23.75 13.82 -7.85
C MET A 207 -23.88 14.30 -6.41
N VAL A 208 -22.77 14.70 -5.77
CA VAL A 208 -22.75 15.06 -4.34
C VAL A 208 -22.72 16.57 -4.13
N GLU A 209 -21.84 17.27 -4.82
CA GLU A 209 -21.61 18.71 -4.66
C GLU A 209 -22.23 19.53 -5.80
N GLY A 210 -22.78 18.89 -6.84
CA GLY A 210 -23.24 19.58 -8.06
C GLY A 210 -24.29 20.66 -7.83
N GLU A 211 -25.16 20.51 -6.84
CA GLU A 211 -26.17 21.53 -6.48
C GLU A 211 -25.55 22.72 -5.72
N ASP A 212 -24.51 22.47 -4.93
CA ASP A 212 -23.79 23.47 -4.13
C ASP A 212 -22.75 24.24 -4.95
N ILE A 213 -22.31 23.68 -6.09
CA ILE A 213 -21.37 24.28 -7.04
C ILE A 213 -22.08 25.41 -7.80
N ASN A 214 -21.90 26.64 -7.29
CA ASN A 214 -22.25 27.87 -7.98
C ASN A 214 -21.06 28.85 -7.92
N TRP A 215 -21.07 29.90 -8.77
CA TRP A 215 -19.97 30.86 -8.85
C TRP A 215 -19.62 31.51 -7.51
N THR A 216 -20.62 31.71 -6.65
CA THR A 216 -20.43 32.28 -5.32
C THR A 216 -19.76 31.27 -4.38
N SER A 217 -20.24 30.02 -4.30
CA SER A 217 -19.69 28.96 -3.45
C SER A 217 -18.26 28.59 -3.83
N ILE A 218 -17.95 28.54 -5.13
CA ILE A 218 -16.61 28.23 -5.63
C ILE A 218 -15.60 29.34 -5.30
N ALA A 219 -16.06 30.59 -5.25
CA ALA A 219 -15.20 31.75 -5.02
C ALA A 219 -15.24 32.26 -3.58
N SER A 220 -16.12 31.72 -2.73
CA SER A 220 -16.25 32.13 -1.33
C SER A 220 -15.42 31.25 -0.40
N PHE A 221 -14.59 31.87 0.42
CA PHE A 221 -13.88 31.25 1.53
C PHE A 221 -14.32 31.93 2.83
N ASP A 222 -14.85 31.16 3.79
CA ASP A 222 -15.36 31.70 5.06
C ASP A 222 -16.32 32.90 4.87
N GLN A 223 -17.28 32.75 3.94
CA GLN A 223 -18.29 33.77 3.57
C GLN A 223 -17.74 35.04 2.91
N SER A 224 -16.43 35.10 2.62
CA SER A 224 -15.78 36.20 1.90
C SER A 224 -15.39 35.78 0.48
N PHE A 225 -15.52 36.68 -0.51
CA PHE A 225 -15.19 36.37 -1.92
C PHE A 225 -13.66 36.43 -2.12
N GLU A 226 -12.99 35.27 -2.03
CA GLU A 226 -11.54 35.12 -2.12
C GLU A 226 -11.10 33.97 -3.05
N PRO A 227 -11.41 34.02 -4.36
CA PRO A 227 -11.12 32.93 -5.29
C PRO A 227 -9.62 32.64 -5.42
N MET A 228 -8.76 33.66 -5.32
CA MET A 228 -7.31 33.48 -5.41
C MET A 228 -6.75 32.73 -4.19
N THR A 229 -7.28 32.99 -2.99
CA THR A 229 -6.92 32.27 -1.77
C THR A 229 -7.23 30.78 -1.93
N ILE A 230 -8.43 30.45 -2.43
CA ILE A 230 -8.87 29.07 -2.66
C ILE A 230 -7.95 28.38 -3.67
N VAL A 231 -7.66 29.02 -4.82
CA VAL A 231 -6.75 28.45 -5.83
C VAL A 231 -5.37 28.17 -5.24
N VAL A 232 -4.79 29.12 -4.49
CA VAL A 232 -3.48 28.94 -3.86
C VAL A 232 -3.51 27.81 -2.83
N LEU A 233 -4.55 27.72 -2.00
CA LEU A 233 -4.72 26.65 -1.03
C LEU A 233 -4.85 25.29 -1.72
N VAL A 234 -5.72 25.14 -2.71
CA VAL A 234 -5.87 23.89 -3.48
C VAL A 234 -4.56 23.48 -4.15
N LEU A 235 -3.84 24.42 -4.78
CA LEU A 235 -2.53 24.12 -5.38
C LEU A 235 -1.51 23.69 -4.32
N PHE A 236 -1.49 24.36 -3.17
CA PHE A 236 -0.60 24.02 -2.06
C PHE A 236 -0.90 22.63 -1.49
N GLY A 237 -2.18 22.31 -1.24
CA GLY A 237 -2.63 20.99 -0.82
C GLY A 237 -2.27 19.90 -1.84
N GLY A 238 -2.41 20.19 -3.13
CA GLY A 238 -2.01 19.30 -4.22
C GLY A 238 -0.49 19.04 -4.27
N VAL A 239 0.33 20.07 -4.07
CA VAL A 239 1.79 19.95 -3.95
C VAL A 239 2.17 19.13 -2.71
N LEU A 240 1.56 19.41 -1.56
CA LEU A 240 1.78 18.65 -0.33
C LEU A 240 1.44 17.17 -0.52
N ALA A 241 0.29 16.87 -1.16
CA ALA A 241 -0.12 15.51 -1.46
C ALA A 241 0.87 14.79 -2.39
N PHE A 242 1.37 15.49 -3.43
CA PHE A 242 2.40 14.95 -4.32
C PHE A 242 3.70 14.63 -3.56
N CYS A 243 4.20 15.56 -2.76
CA CYS A 243 5.42 15.38 -1.97
C CYS A 243 5.26 14.25 -0.94
N MET A 244 4.10 14.17 -0.28
CA MET A 244 3.75 13.12 0.67
C MET A 244 3.82 11.75 -0.02
N GLU A 245 3.18 11.57 -1.17
CA GLU A 245 3.19 10.31 -1.92
C GLU A 245 4.60 9.91 -2.40
N MET A 246 5.40 10.87 -2.90
CA MET A 246 6.79 10.60 -3.29
C MET A 246 7.65 10.20 -2.09
N SER A 247 7.46 10.84 -0.93
CA SER A 247 8.17 10.52 0.31
C SER A 247 7.79 9.14 0.84
N GLU A 248 6.52 8.77 0.76
CA GLU A 248 6.01 7.46 1.15
C GLU A 248 6.62 6.36 0.27
N PHE A 249 6.66 6.58 -1.04
CA PHE A 249 7.30 5.65 -1.95
C PHE A 249 8.80 5.50 -1.66
N LEU A 250 9.50 6.61 -1.41
CA LEU A 250 10.93 6.57 -1.09
C LEU A 250 11.18 5.75 0.18
N LEU A 251 10.31 5.89 1.18
CA LEU A 251 10.34 5.08 2.39
C LEU A 251 10.08 3.60 2.04
N LEU A 252 9.07 3.31 1.21
CA LEU A 252 8.70 1.96 0.78
C LEU A 252 9.86 1.21 0.13
N VAL A 253 10.58 1.84 -0.80
CA VAL A 253 11.65 1.15 -1.54
C VAL A 253 12.95 1.02 -0.75
N ASN A 254 13.17 1.84 0.27
CA ASN A 254 14.40 1.81 1.07
C ASN A 254 14.26 1.06 2.40
N THR A 255 13.09 0.51 2.72
CA THR A 255 12.85 -0.16 4.00
C THR A 255 12.20 -1.53 3.82
N SER A 256 12.29 -2.36 4.86
CA SER A 256 11.66 -3.68 4.87
C SER A 256 10.16 -3.58 5.13
N GLY A 257 9.39 -4.59 4.71
CA GLY A 257 7.95 -4.66 5.02
C GLY A 257 7.63 -4.57 6.52
N ILE A 258 8.48 -5.14 7.39
CA ILE A 258 8.33 -5.04 8.85
C ILE A 258 8.55 -3.59 9.31
N THR A 259 9.61 -2.95 8.81
CA THR A 259 9.93 -1.57 9.14
C THR A 259 8.80 -0.62 8.72
N LEU A 260 8.26 -0.78 7.52
CA LEU A 260 7.13 0.01 7.04
C LEU A 260 5.89 -0.14 7.92
N ASN A 261 5.58 -1.37 8.34
CA ASN A 261 4.45 -1.62 9.22
C ASN A 261 4.60 -0.90 10.57
N ILE A 262 5.79 -0.98 11.19
CA ILE A 262 6.07 -0.31 12.46
C ILE A 262 6.00 1.21 12.31
N LEU A 263 6.57 1.77 11.24
CA LEU A 263 6.52 3.21 10.98
C LEU A 263 5.08 3.69 10.74
N GLY A 264 4.27 2.92 10.02
CA GLY A 264 2.84 3.22 9.84
C GLY A 264 2.08 3.32 11.17
N ILE A 265 2.30 2.36 12.06
CA ILE A 265 1.69 2.34 13.40
C ILE A 265 2.13 3.53 14.24
N ILE A 266 3.44 3.84 14.25
CA ILE A 266 3.96 5.01 14.97
C ILE A 266 3.33 6.30 14.43
N LYS A 267 3.24 6.44 13.11
CA LYS A 267 2.61 7.59 12.45
C LYS A 267 1.15 7.75 12.90
N GLU A 268 0.36 6.67 12.92
CA GLU A 268 -1.03 6.71 13.38
C GLU A 268 -1.15 7.16 14.84
N VAL A 269 -0.31 6.63 15.73
CA VAL A 269 -0.28 7.05 17.15
C VAL A 269 0.04 8.55 17.25
N ILE A 270 1.02 9.05 16.48
CA ILE A 270 1.36 10.48 16.45
C ILE A 270 0.17 11.31 15.96
N THR A 271 -0.50 10.89 14.88
CA THR A 271 -1.70 11.57 14.36
C THR A 271 -2.79 11.66 15.42
N LEU A 272 -3.05 10.56 16.15
CA LEU A 272 -4.06 10.52 17.21
C LEU A 272 -3.72 11.42 18.39
N LEU A 273 -2.46 11.41 18.83
CA LEU A 273 -1.99 12.27 19.93
C LEU A 273 -2.10 13.76 19.55
N LEU A 274 -1.71 14.12 18.33
CA LEU A 274 -1.87 15.48 17.82
C LEU A 274 -3.33 15.87 17.65
N ALA A 275 -4.21 14.94 17.26
CA ALA A 275 -5.63 15.22 17.11
C ALA A 275 -6.27 15.52 18.48
N HIS A 276 -5.90 14.76 19.50
CA HIS A 276 -6.28 15.04 20.88
C HIS A 276 -5.77 16.40 21.37
N GLN A 277 -4.50 16.72 21.13
CA GLN A 277 -3.88 17.96 21.63
C GLN A 277 -4.33 19.23 20.90
N LEU A 278 -4.42 19.18 19.56
CA LEU A 278 -4.69 20.35 18.72
C LEU A 278 -6.19 20.60 18.50
N HIS A 279 -6.98 19.55 18.34
CA HIS A 279 -8.43 19.67 18.09
C HIS A 279 -9.29 19.41 19.33
N GLY A 280 -8.68 19.02 20.45
CA GLY A 280 -9.40 18.71 21.68
C GLY A 280 -10.30 17.48 21.57
N ASP A 281 -9.95 16.52 20.70
CA ASP A 281 -10.74 15.30 20.49
C ASP A 281 -10.89 14.55 21.83
N ARG A 282 -12.12 14.30 22.27
CA ARG A 282 -12.38 13.65 23.57
C ARG A 282 -12.11 12.16 23.47
N ILE A 283 -11.01 11.70 24.08
CA ILE A 283 -10.64 10.28 24.12
C ILE A 283 -11.03 9.72 25.49
N THR A 284 -12.04 8.84 25.51
CA THR A 284 -12.44 8.14 26.75
C THR A 284 -11.50 6.96 27.05
N PRO A 285 -11.52 6.39 28.27
CA PRO A 285 -10.77 5.17 28.57
C PRO A 285 -11.12 3.99 27.64
N LEU A 286 -12.38 3.88 27.21
CA LEU A 286 -12.81 2.86 26.24
C LEU A 286 -12.14 3.06 24.86
N ASN A 287 -12.00 4.32 24.43
CA ASN A 287 -11.26 4.65 23.21
C ASN A 287 -9.80 4.21 23.31
N ILE A 288 -9.15 4.43 24.46
CA ILE A 288 -7.75 4.01 24.68
C ILE A 288 -7.62 2.49 24.61
N MET A 289 -8.55 1.75 25.23
CA MET A 289 -8.59 0.28 25.13
C MET A 289 -8.79 -0.20 23.69
N GLY A 290 -9.74 0.42 22.97
CA GLY A 290 -9.98 0.14 21.56
C GLY A 290 -8.76 0.38 20.69
N LEU A 291 -8.10 1.53 20.89
CA LEU A 291 -6.82 1.86 20.24
C LEU A 291 -5.77 0.78 20.51
N GLY A 292 -5.54 0.42 21.78
CA GLY A 292 -4.56 -0.60 22.15
C GLY A 292 -4.80 -1.95 21.46
N LEU A 293 -6.05 -2.39 21.37
CA LEU A 293 -6.43 -3.61 20.65
C LEU A 293 -6.18 -3.50 19.14
N THR A 294 -6.57 -2.39 18.51
CA THR A 294 -6.33 -2.16 17.09
C THR A 294 -4.85 -2.16 16.75
N LEU A 295 -4.03 -1.41 17.50
CA LEU A 295 -2.57 -1.38 17.32
C LEU A 295 -1.94 -2.77 17.47
N THR A 296 -2.38 -3.53 18.46
CA THR A 296 -1.91 -4.91 18.67
C THR A 296 -2.28 -5.81 17.49
N GLY A 297 -3.51 -5.71 16.98
CA GLY A 297 -3.95 -6.45 15.79
C GLY A 297 -3.13 -6.11 14.55
N MET A 298 -2.84 -4.83 14.31
CA MET A 298 -1.99 -4.38 13.20
C MET A 298 -0.55 -4.87 13.31
N LEU A 299 0.02 -4.88 14.52
CA LEU A 299 1.36 -5.45 14.77
C LEU A 299 1.38 -6.95 14.43
N ILE A 300 0.42 -7.71 14.94
CA ILE A 300 0.32 -9.17 14.68
C ILE A 300 0.15 -9.42 13.17
N HIS A 301 -0.76 -8.69 12.51
CA HIS A 301 -0.97 -8.83 11.06
C HIS A 301 0.32 -8.57 10.27
N GLY A 302 0.97 -7.43 10.50
CA GLY A 302 2.16 -7.06 9.74
C GLY A 302 3.34 -8.02 9.97
N MET A 303 3.61 -8.40 11.22
CA MET A 303 4.68 -9.36 11.54
C MET A 303 4.43 -10.72 10.89
N THR A 304 3.20 -11.24 10.98
CA THR A 304 2.86 -12.55 10.41
C THR A 304 2.88 -12.54 8.88
N LYS A 305 2.42 -11.45 8.25
CA LYS A 305 2.45 -11.26 6.79
C LYS A 305 3.88 -11.17 6.28
N THR A 306 4.75 -10.36 6.89
CA THR A 306 6.13 -10.27 6.41
C THR A 306 6.90 -11.56 6.63
N ALA A 307 6.73 -12.24 7.77
CA ALA A 307 7.32 -13.56 7.99
C ALA A 307 6.86 -14.60 6.96
N ALA A 308 5.57 -14.55 6.56
CA ALA A 308 5.04 -15.40 5.50
C ALA A 308 5.67 -15.12 4.13
N GLN A 309 5.85 -13.83 3.78
CA GLN A 309 6.48 -13.42 2.53
C GLN A 309 7.96 -13.80 2.47
N GLN A 310 8.70 -13.61 3.56
CA GLN A 310 10.10 -14.05 3.67
C GLN A 310 10.24 -15.55 3.44
N ARG A 311 9.42 -16.37 4.10
CA ARG A 311 9.41 -17.83 3.90
C ARG A 311 9.10 -18.22 2.46
N LYS A 312 8.17 -17.50 1.78
CA LYS A 312 7.85 -17.75 0.36
C LYS A 312 9.05 -17.43 -0.53
N HIS A 313 9.72 -16.29 -0.30
CA HIS A 313 10.89 -15.89 -1.08
C HIS A 313 12.07 -16.86 -0.90
N SER A 314 12.38 -17.27 0.32
CA SER A 314 13.43 -18.28 0.59
C SER A 314 13.12 -19.62 -0.09
N ARG A 315 11.86 -20.06 -0.09
CA ARG A 315 11.47 -21.30 -0.79
C ARG A 315 11.64 -21.20 -2.31
N LEU A 316 11.31 -20.05 -2.90
CA LEU A 316 11.49 -19.82 -4.34
C LEU A 316 12.98 -19.77 -4.71
N GLN A 317 13.81 -19.12 -3.88
CA GLN A 317 15.25 -19.08 -4.08
C GLN A 317 15.87 -20.47 -4.02
N ASN A 318 15.51 -21.27 -3.00
CA ASN A 318 15.99 -22.66 -2.89
C ASN A 318 15.51 -23.54 -4.06
N ALA A 319 14.29 -23.32 -4.57
CA ALA A 319 13.77 -24.07 -5.72
C ALA A 319 14.49 -23.69 -7.03
N MET A 320 14.84 -22.41 -7.22
CA MET A 320 15.66 -21.98 -8.36
C MET A 320 17.07 -22.59 -8.29
N GLU A 321 17.68 -22.64 -7.10
CA GLU A 321 18.99 -23.25 -6.90
C GLU A 321 18.98 -24.77 -7.18
N CYS A 322 17.99 -25.54 -6.69
CA CYS A 322 17.84 -26.96 -7.06
C CYS A 322 17.66 -27.12 -8.59
N ARG A 323 16.91 -26.22 -9.25
CA ARG A 323 16.69 -26.29 -10.72
C ARG A 323 17.95 -25.99 -11.52
N ASP A 324 18.77 -25.04 -11.10
CA ASP A 324 20.03 -24.71 -11.76
C ASP A 324 21.07 -25.84 -11.59
N LEU A 325 21.09 -26.48 -10.41
CA LEU A 325 21.89 -27.68 -10.18
C LEU A 325 21.47 -28.84 -11.10
N ASP A 326 20.18 -29.12 -11.21
CA ASP A 326 19.65 -30.15 -12.13
C ASP A 326 19.98 -29.84 -13.61
N ARG A 327 19.94 -28.56 -13.99
CA ARG A 327 20.31 -28.11 -15.35
C ARG A 327 21.80 -28.29 -15.64
N SER A 328 22.65 -27.95 -14.67
CA SER A 328 24.10 -28.16 -14.73
C SER A 328 24.45 -29.65 -14.86
N TRP A 329 23.75 -30.52 -14.11
CA TRP A 329 23.92 -31.97 -14.20
C TRP A 329 23.49 -32.54 -15.57
N SER A 330 22.38 -32.06 -16.14
CA SER A 330 21.85 -32.59 -17.39
C SER A 330 22.59 -32.09 -18.64
N THR A 331 23.04 -30.83 -18.65
CA THR A 331 23.55 -30.15 -19.86
C THR A 331 24.95 -29.54 -19.73
N GLY A 332 25.53 -29.52 -18.53
CA GLY A 332 26.86 -28.95 -18.26
C GLY A 332 28.00 -29.96 -18.39
N PRO A 333 29.25 -29.53 -18.10
CA PRO A 333 30.46 -30.39 -18.16
C PRO A 333 30.42 -31.58 -17.17
N LEU A 334 29.45 -31.60 -16.25
CA LEU A 334 29.18 -32.67 -15.31
C LEU A 334 28.22 -33.75 -15.88
N SER A 335 27.78 -33.60 -17.14
CA SER A 335 26.82 -34.50 -17.78
C SER A 335 27.36 -35.94 -17.88
N PRO A 336 26.57 -36.97 -17.50
CA PRO A 336 27.03 -38.37 -17.50
C PRO A 336 27.32 -38.94 -18.90
N LYS A 337 27.09 -38.16 -19.96
CA LYS A 337 27.33 -38.56 -21.35
C LYS A 337 28.80 -38.45 -21.79
N SER A 338 29.69 -37.85 -21.00
CA SER A 338 31.12 -37.72 -21.33
C SER A 338 32.10 -38.22 -20.26
N ALA A 339 31.63 -38.79 -19.15
CA ALA A 339 32.47 -39.18 -18.01
C ALA A 339 32.78 -40.69 -17.95
N THR A 340 34.05 -41.03 -17.70
CA THR A 340 34.53 -42.40 -17.41
C THR A 340 33.91 -42.94 -16.11
N SER A 341 33.99 -44.26 -15.85
CA SER A 341 33.38 -44.88 -14.66
C SER A 341 33.94 -44.34 -13.34
N GLU A 342 35.22 -43.96 -13.31
CA GLU A 342 35.90 -43.40 -12.13
C GLU A 342 35.53 -41.94 -11.88
N ASP A 343 35.39 -41.14 -12.95
CA ASP A 343 34.93 -39.76 -12.86
C ASP A 343 33.48 -39.67 -12.37
N ARG A 344 32.66 -40.67 -12.71
CA ARG A 344 31.26 -40.74 -12.28
C ARG A 344 31.11 -40.87 -10.77
N GLU A 345 31.91 -41.69 -10.09
CA GLU A 345 31.86 -41.82 -8.62
C GLU A 345 32.35 -40.55 -7.91
N ARG A 346 33.42 -39.93 -8.41
CA ARG A 346 33.94 -38.67 -7.85
C ARG A 346 32.95 -37.52 -8.03
N LEU A 347 32.36 -37.37 -9.21
CA LEU A 347 31.26 -36.42 -9.43
C LEU A 347 30.06 -36.72 -8.52
N PHE A 348 29.66 -37.98 -8.40
CA PHE A 348 28.52 -38.36 -7.56
C PHE A 348 28.78 -38.00 -6.10
N SER A 349 29.97 -38.31 -5.57
CA SER A 349 30.33 -37.99 -4.19
C SER A 349 30.39 -36.48 -3.92
N PHE A 350 30.94 -35.69 -4.86
CA PHE A 350 31.00 -34.24 -4.74
C PHE A 350 29.61 -33.58 -4.80
N LEU A 351 28.75 -34.05 -5.70
CA LEU A 351 27.38 -33.56 -5.84
C LEU A 351 26.48 -34.03 -4.70
N PHE A 352 26.67 -35.25 -4.20
CA PHE A 352 25.96 -35.74 -3.01
C PHE A 352 26.38 -34.97 -1.76
N ALA A 353 27.64 -34.52 -1.69
CA ALA A 353 28.11 -33.62 -0.64
C ALA A 353 27.48 -32.21 -0.76
N GLN A 354 27.41 -31.64 -1.97
CA GLN A 354 26.70 -30.36 -2.20
C GLN A 354 25.20 -30.49 -1.88
N TYR A 355 24.56 -31.58 -2.31
CA TYR A 355 23.16 -31.86 -2.03
C TYR A 355 22.90 -32.05 -0.52
N ARG A 356 23.78 -32.75 0.21
CA ARG A 356 23.74 -32.83 1.67
C ARG A 356 23.98 -31.48 2.35
N LEU A 357 24.86 -30.64 1.83
CA LEU A 357 25.10 -29.30 2.36
C LEU A 357 23.86 -28.41 2.21
N VAL A 358 23.20 -28.44 1.05
CA VAL A 358 21.97 -27.69 0.79
C VAL A 358 20.78 -28.22 1.63
N THR A 359 20.66 -29.54 1.78
CA THR A 359 19.57 -30.16 2.57
C THR A 359 19.80 -30.11 4.08
N SER A 360 21.05 -30.18 4.57
CA SER A 360 21.37 -30.06 6.01
C SER A 360 21.27 -28.62 6.52
N SER A 361 21.51 -27.62 5.66
CA SER A 361 21.29 -26.20 6.00
C SER A 361 19.82 -25.79 5.98
N ASN A 362 18.91 -26.60 5.41
CA ASN A 362 17.48 -26.33 5.38
C ASN A 362 16.64 -27.64 5.43
N PRO A 363 16.29 -28.16 6.62
CA PRO A 363 15.68 -29.48 6.80
C PRO A 363 14.25 -29.64 6.25
N HIS A 364 13.67 -28.60 5.64
CA HIS A 364 12.37 -28.64 4.97
C HIS A 364 12.48 -28.85 3.44
N ILE A 365 13.67 -29.07 2.90
CA ILE A 365 13.91 -29.31 1.47
C ILE A 365 13.86 -30.82 1.19
N ASN A 366 12.89 -31.25 0.38
CA ASN A 366 12.83 -32.59 -0.19
C ASN A 366 12.92 -32.45 -1.72
N CYS A 367 14.14 -32.30 -2.28
CA CYS A 367 14.35 -32.27 -3.73
C CYS A 367 14.30 -33.73 -4.25
N SER A 368 13.09 -34.31 -4.37
CA SER A 368 12.88 -35.63 -4.99
C SER A 368 13.02 -35.53 -6.52
N GLY A 369 14.27 -35.43 -6.99
CA GLY A 369 14.65 -35.54 -8.41
C GLY A 369 14.81 -37.01 -8.85
N PRO A 370 14.84 -37.32 -10.16
CA PRO A 370 14.57 -38.66 -10.68
C PRO A 370 15.68 -39.72 -10.48
N PHE A 371 16.77 -39.40 -9.79
CA PHE A 371 17.94 -40.31 -9.69
C PHE A 371 18.62 -40.26 -8.31
N LEU A 372 17.86 -40.48 -7.23
CA LEU A 372 18.42 -41.16 -6.07
C LEU A 372 18.36 -42.67 -6.35
N PRO A 373 19.46 -43.43 -6.25
CA PRO A 373 19.38 -44.88 -6.36
C PRO A 373 18.36 -45.41 -5.36
N ALA A 374 17.51 -46.34 -5.80
CA ALA A 374 16.36 -46.88 -5.08
C ALA A 374 16.68 -47.67 -3.78
N LYS A 375 17.76 -47.34 -3.06
CA LYS A 375 18.24 -48.05 -1.87
C LYS A 375 18.15 -47.30 -0.55
N THR A 376 17.48 -46.14 -0.50
CA THR A 376 17.09 -45.48 0.76
C THR A 376 15.59 -45.21 0.78
N ARG A 377 14.81 -46.28 0.63
CA ARG A 377 13.42 -46.29 1.10
C ARG A 377 13.50 -46.61 2.60
N CYS A 378 13.22 -45.61 3.45
CA CYS A 378 13.17 -45.80 4.90
C CYS A 378 12.16 -46.91 5.22
N THR A 379 12.62 -47.93 5.95
CA THR A 379 11.80 -48.68 6.91
C THR A 379 11.57 -47.84 8.16
#